data_AF-A0A1W9UCB0-F1
#
_entry.id   AF-A0A1W9UCB0-F1
#
_cell.length_a   1.000
_cell.length_b   1.000
_cell.length_c   1.000
_cell.angle_alpha   90.00
_cell.angle_beta   90.00
_cell.angle_gamma   90.00
#
_symmetry.space_group_name_H-M   'P 1'
#
loop_
_entity.id
_entity.type
_entity.pdbx_description
1 polymer ?
#
loop_
_entity_poly.entity_id
_entity_poly.type
_entity_poly.pdbx_seq_one_letter_code
_entity_poly.pdbx_strand_id
1 'polypeptide(L)'
;MIAGSNLEKVLRAGHFAVTGELGPPTDANAEVIKEKAQHLKGNVDSVNITDNQTAVVRMSSISVAVMLMEMGIEPNIQMTARDRNRIAIQADLLGAWALGVKNLL
;
A
#
# COMPACT_ATOMS: atom_id res chain seq x y z
N MET A 1 14.09 -4.20 -14.84
CA MET A 1 13.74 -5.22 -13.83
C MET A 1 12.22 -5.26 -13.74
N ILE A 2 11.63 -6.43 -13.55
CA ILE A 2 10.17 -6.61 -13.48
C ILE A 2 9.77 -6.68 -11.99
N ALA A 3 8.64 -6.08 -11.59
CA ALA A 3 8.24 -5.96 -10.18
C ALA A 3 7.87 -7.31 -9.54
N GLY A 4 7.31 -8.23 -10.33
CA GLY A 4 6.85 -9.55 -9.88
C GLY A 4 5.50 -9.54 -9.17
N SER A 5 4.80 -8.40 -9.16
CA SER A 5 3.53 -8.19 -8.46
C SER A 5 2.32 -8.69 -9.27
N ASN A 6 1.20 -8.94 -8.62
CA ASN A 6 -0.07 -9.27 -9.27
C ASN A 6 -0.52 -8.13 -10.18
N LEU A 7 -0.47 -6.88 -9.71
CA LEU A 7 -0.85 -5.71 -10.50
C LEU A 7 -0.05 -5.64 -11.81
N GLU A 8 1.26 -5.86 -11.73
CA GLU A 8 2.12 -5.88 -12.91
C GLU A 8 1.75 -7.02 -13.87
N LYS A 9 1.45 -8.22 -13.36
CA LYS A 9 0.98 -9.35 -14.19
C LYS A 9 -0.33 -9.05 -14.90
N VAL A 10 -1.31 -8.49 -14.20
CA VAL A 10 -2.63 -8.12 -14.76
C VAL A 10 -2.46 -7.10 -15.89
N LEU A 11 -1.69 -6.03 -15.64
CA LEU A 11 -1.44 -4.99 -16.64
C LEU A 11 -0.69 -5.54 -17.86
N ARG A 12 0.32 -6.39 -17.66
CA ARG A 12 1.07 -7.00 -18.77
C ARG A 12 0.24 -7.95 -19.62
N ALA A 13 -0.70 -8.67 -19.00
CA ALA A 13 -1.62 -9.56 -19.70
C ALA A 13 -2.65 -8.79 -20.55
N GLY A 14 -2.69 -7.45 -20.45
CA GLY A 14 -3.68 -6.62 -21.14
C GLY A 14 -5.07 -6.71 -20.53
N HIS A 15 -5.17 -7.20 -19.29
CA HIS A 15 -6.42 -7.26 -18.55
C HIS A 15 -6.76 -5.90 -17.93
N PHE A 16 -8.05 -5.68 -17.70
CA PHE A 16 -8.51 -4.51 -16.97
C PHE A 16 -8.20 -4.67 -15.48
N ALA A 17 -7.24 -3.87 -14.97
CA ALA A 17 -6.87 -3.90 -13.57
C ALA A 17 -7.87 -3.11 -12.71
N VAL A 18 -8.32 -3.72 -11.61
CA VAL A 18 -9.20 -3.09 -10.62
C VAL A 18 -8.43 -2.89 -9.33
N THR A 19 -8.31 -1.65 -8.88
CA THR A 19 -7.66 -1.33 -7.61
C THR A 19 -8.64 -0.73 -6.61
N GLY A 20 -8.54 -1.12 -5.34
CA GLY A 20 -9.25 -0.47 -4.24
C GLY A 20 -8.39 0.63 -3.60
N GLU A 21 -9.00 1.53 -2.83
CA GLU A 21 -8.29 2.48 -1.99
C GLU A 21 -8.63 2.25 -0.51
N LEU A 22 -7.61 2.28 0.35
CA LEU A 22 -7.74 2.14 1.79
C LEU A 22 -7.02 3.30 2.49
N GLY A 23 -7.81 4.10 3.22
CA GLY A 23 -7.30 5.16 4.10
C GLY A 23 -6.94 4.64 5.49
N PRO A 24 -5.69 4.78 5.95
CA PRO A 24 -5.31 4.37 7.31
C PRO A 24 -6.00 5.23 8.40
N PRO A 25 -6.14 4.72 9.64
CA PRO A 25 -6.69 5.49 10.76
C PRO A 25 -5.70 6.57 11.24
N THR A 26 -6.20 7.52 12.04
CA THR A 26 -5.38 8.53 12.76
C THR A 26 -4.74 7.98 14.03
N ASP A 27 -5.07 6.75 14.42
CA ASP A 27 -4.56 6.07 15.61
C ASP A 27 -3.83 4.77 15.22
N ALA A 28 -3.42 4.00 16.23
CA ALA A 28 -2.70 2.74 16.04
C ALA A 28 -3.62 1.50 16.01
N ASN A 29 -4.94 1.65 15.82
CA ASN A 29 -5.87 0.53 15.85
C ASN A 29 -5.83 -0.29 14.55
N ALA A 30 -5.18 -1.45 14.60
CA ALA A 30 -5.08 -2.35 13.46
C ALA A 30 -6.41 -2.99 13.04
N GLU A 31 -7.41 -3.07 13.93
CA GLU A 31 -8.72 -3.66 13.59
C GLU A 31 -9.44 -2.85 12.52
N VAL A 32 -9.28 -1.52 12.50
CA VAL A 32 -9.84 -0.64 11.45
C VAL A 32 -9.28 -1.01 10.07
N ILE A 33 -8.00 -1.39 10.00
CA ILE A 33 -7.38 -1.84 8.75
C ILE A 33 -7.96 -3.19 8.34
N LYS A 34 -8.06 -4.14 9.28
CA LYS A 34 -8.59 -5.49 9.00
C LYS A 34 -10.02 -5.43 8.48
N GLU A 35 -10.89 -4.67 9.13
CA GLU A 35 -12.29 -4.49 8.71
C GLU A 35 -12.37 -3.94 7.28
N LYS A 36 -11.66 -2.84 7.00
CA LYS A 36 -11.62 -2.24 5.66
C LYS A 36 -11.06 -3.20 4.61
N ALA A 37 -10.02 -3.95 4.95
CA ALA A 37 -9.38 -4.90 4.05
C ALA A 37 -10.30 -6.07 3.67
N GLN A 38 -11.20 -6.52 4.56
CA GLN A 38 -12.17 -7.57 4.24
C GLN A 38 -13.12 -7.17 3.11
N HIS A 39 -13.50 -5.90 3.00
CA HIS A 39 -14.33 -5.42 1.89
C HIS A 39 -13.63 -5.48 0.53
N LEU A 40 -12.29 -5.42 0.52
CA LEU A 40 -11.48 -5.40 -0.69
C LEU A 40 -10.96 -6.78 -1.09
N LYS A 41 -10.78 -7.69 -0.12
CA LYS A 41 -10.22 -9.02 -0.34
C LYS A 41 -11.06 -9.81 -1.35
N GLY A 42 -10.40 -10.25 -2.44
CA GLY A 42 -11.03 -11.02 -3.51
C GLY A 42 -11.82 -10.20 -4.53
N ASN A 43 -11.93 -8.88 -4.33
CA ASN A 43 -12.67 -7.98 -5.23
C ASN A 43 -11.76 -7.08 -6.08
N VAL A 44 -10.47 -6.95 -5.72
CA VAL A 44 -9.50 -6.06 -6.38
C VAL A 44 -8.16 -6.75 -6.60
N ASP A 45 -7.42 -6.33 -7.62
CA ASP A 45 -6.10 -6.85 -7.97
C ASP A 45 -4.99 -6.31 -7.05
N SER A 46 -5.17 -5.11 -6.51
CA SER A 46 -4.31 -4.49 -5.50
C SER A 46 -5.04 -3.37 -4.74
N VAL A 47 -4.47 -2.95 -3.61
CA VAL A 47 -5.03 -1.89 -2.75
C VAL A 47 -4.07 -0.73 -2.62
N ASN A 48 -4.48 0.44 -3.07
CA ASN A 48 -3.80 1.70 -2.83
C ASN A 48 -3.94 2.09 -1.35
N ILE A 49 -2.82 2.33 -0.69
CA ILE A 49 -2.79 2.76 0.70
C ILE A 49 -2.31 4.20 0.73
N THR A 50 -3.21 5.11 1.09
CA THR A 50 -2.90 6.53 1.12
C THR A 50 -1.89 6.89 2.22
N ASP A 51 -1.04 7.87 1.97
CA ASP A 51 -0.05 8.37 2.93
C ASP A 51 -0.36 9.80 3.36
N ASN A 52 -0.75 9.96 4.64
CA ASN A 52 -1.09 11.23 5.28
C ASN A 52 -2.02 12.12 4.43
N GLN A 53 -3.10 11.52 3.91
CA GLN A 53 -4.11 12.25 3.13
C GLN A 53 -4.56 13.51 3.88
N THR A 54 -4.74 14.59 3.11
CA THR A 54 -5.05 15.95 3.60
C THR A 54 -4.06 16.53 4.63
N ALA A 55 -2.80 16.06 4.63
CA ALA A 55 -1.75 16.46 5.57
C ALA A 55 -2.10 16.12 7.04
N VAL A 56 -2.96 15.12 7.25
CA VAL A 56 -3.32 14.62 8.58
C VAL A 56 -2.45 13.41 8.90
N VAL A 57 -1.92 13.34 10.12
CA VAL A 57 -1.16 12.17 10.58
C VAL A 57 -2.04 10.92 10.53
N ARG A 58 -1.53 9.88 9.87
CA ARG A 58 -2.16 8.56 9.78
C ARG A 58 -1.15 7.47 10.09
N MET A 59 -1.64 6.28 10.36
CA MET A 59 -0.80 5.09 10.37
C MET A 59 -0.05 4.98 9.02
N SER A 60 1.24 4.66 9.08
CA SER A 60 2.13 4.61 7.90
C SER A 60 1.58 3.67 6.83
N SER A 61 1.64 4.11 5.56
CA SER A 61 1.24 3.28 4.42
C SER A 61 2.05 1.98 4.34
N ILE A 62 3.32 2.01 4.74
CA ILE A 62 4.22 0.84 4.76
C ILE A 62 3.80 -0.16 5.84
N SER A 63 3.44 0.29 7.04
CA SER A 63 2.97 -0.64 8.09
C SER A 63 1.65 -1.29 7.71
N VAL A 64 0.74 -0.53 7.10
CA VAL A 64 -0.52 -1.06 6.59
C VAL A 64 -0.27 -2.06 5.45
N ALA A 65 0.73 -1.81 4.58
CA ALA A 65 1.08 -2.74 3.51
C ALA A 65 1.50 -4.11 4.04
N VAL A 66 2.29 -4.16 5.12
CA VAL A 66 2.65 -5.42 5.79
C VAL A 66 1.41 -6.15 6.29
N MET A 67 0.49 -5.45 6.96
CA MET A 67 -0.77 -6.04 7.43
C MET A 67 -1.62 -6.59 6.28
N LEU A 68 -1.71 -5.88 5.15
CA LEU A 68 -2.44 -6.37 3.97
C LEU A 68 -1.78 -7.61 3.36
N MET A 69 -0.44 -7.65 3.28
CA MET A 69 0.29 -8.81 2.79
C MET A 69 0.08 -10.05 3.68
N GLU A 70 0.05 -9.88 5.00
CA GLU A 70 -0.31 -10.96 5.94
C GLU A 70 -1.74 -11.50 5.71
N MET A 71 -2.64 -10.64 5.22
CA MET A 71 -4.01 -11.02 4.85
C MET A 71 -4.11 -11.59 3.42
N GLY A 72 -3.01 -11.67 2.68
CA GLY A 72 -2.97 -12.13 1.28
C GLY A 72 -3.50 -11.11 0.28
N ILE A 73 -3.42 -9.82 0.60
CA ILE A 73 -3.86 -8.71 -0.26
C ILE A 73 -2.63 -7.95 -0.73
N GLU A 74 -2.53 -7.72 -2.04
CA GLU A 74 -1.40 -6.99 -2.61
C GLU A 74 -1.52 -5.47 -2.36
N PRO A 75 -0.54 -4.84 -1.68
CA PRO A 75 -0.56 -3.40 -1.45
C PRO A 75 0.11 -2.62 -2.60
N ASN A 76 -0.35 -1.39 -2.76
CA ASN A 76 0.32 -0.31 -3.47
C ASN A 76 0.47 0.87 -2.51
N ILE A 77 1.68 1.06 -1.96
CA ILE A 77 1.91 2.15 -1.01
C ILE A 77 1.91 3.47 -1.74
N GLN A 78 1.18 4.46 -1.22
CA GLN A 78 1.41 5.84 -1.62
C GLN A 78 2.54 6.41 -0.76
N MET A 79 3.35 7.29 -1.34
CA MET A 79 4.33 8.06 -0.59
C MET A 79 4.29 9.53 -0.99
N THR A 80 3.80 10.36 -0.08
CA THR A 80 3.81 11.80 -0.27
C THR A 80 5.18 12.37 0.14
N ALA A 81 5.80 13.15 -0.76
CA ALA A 81 7.10 13.77 -0.50
C ALA A 81 7.02 15.03 0.40
N ARG A 82 5.82 15.57 0.64
CA ARG A 82 5.57 16.80 1.42
C ARG A 82 6.22 16.75 2.80
N ASP A 83 6.06 15.62 3.50
CA ASP A 83 6.36 15.50 4.93
C ASP A 83 7.69 14.76 5.19
N ARG A 84 8.49 14.50 4.14
CA ARG A 84 9.74 13.73 4.20
C ARG A 84 10.85 14.40 3.42
N ASN A 85 12.07 14.34 3.95
CA ASN A 85 13.25 14.69 3.17
C ASN A 85 13.69 13.52 2.27
N ARG A 86 14.62 13.78 1.34
CA ARG A 86 15.12 12.76 0.40
C ARG A 86 15.68 11.51 1.09
N ILE A 87 16.36 11.67 2.23
CA ILE A 87 16.96 10.54 2.97
C ILE A 87 15.86 9.67 3.56
N ALA A 88 14.83 10.29 4.15
CA ALA A 88 13.67 9.58 4.69
C ALA A 88 12.92 8.82 3.59
N ILE A 89 12.68 9.44 2.43
CA ILE A 89 12.06 8.77 1.27
C ILE A 89 12.87 7.54 0.86
N GLN A 90 14.19 7.67 0.70
CA GLN A 90 15.04 6.56 0.29
C GLN A 90 15.07 5.44 1.34
N ALA A 91 15.17 5.80 2.63
CA ALA A 91 15.13 4.83 3.72
C ALA A 91 13.80 4.07 3.75
N ASP A 92 12.68 4.78 3.62
CA ASP A 92 11.33 4.20 3.61
C ASP A 92 11.15 3.25 2.40
N LEU A 93 11.61 3.62 1.21
CA LEU A 93 11.51 2.78 0.01
C LEU A 93 12.38 1.51 0.10
N LEU A 94 13.59 1.63 0.63
CA LEU A 94 14.45 0.47 0.86
C LEU A 94 13.82 -0.47 1.89
N GLY A 95 13.25 0.09 2.97
CA GLY A 95 12.52 -0.67 3.98
C GLY A 95 11.28 -1.37 3.42
N ALA A 96 10.46 -0.66 2.65
CA ALA A 96 9.26 -1.21 2.01
C ALA A 96 9.61 -2.38 1.09
N TRP A 97 10.64 -2.23 0.25
CA TRP A 97 11.10 -3.32 -0.62
C TRP A 97 11.59 -4.53 0.17
N ALA A 98 12.36 -4.31 1.24
CA ALA A 98 12.86 -5.37 2.13
C ALA A 98 11.72 -6.12 2.85
N LEU A 99 10.61 -5.43 3.16
CA LEU A 99 9.39 -6.01 3.72
C LEU A 99 8.52 -6.73 2.67
N GLY A 100 8.90 -6.69 1.39
CA GLY A 100 8.22 -7.39 0.31
C GLY A 100 7.25 -6.54 -0.51
N VAL A 101 7.10 -5.25 -0.21
CA VAL A 101 6.24 -4.34 -0.99
C VAL A 101 6.81 -4.19 -2.41
N LYS A 102 5.94 -4.37 -3.42
CA LYS A 102 6.32 -4.36 -4.84
C LYS A 102 5.79 -3.18 -5.65
N ASN A 103 4.79 -2.48 -5.14
CA ASN A 103 4.14 -1.37 -5.83
C ASN A 103 4.23 -0.10 -4.97
N LEU A 104 4.54 1.02 -5.64
CA LEU A 104 4.63 2.36 -5.07
C LEU A 104 3.90 3.33 -6.01
N LEU A 105 3.15 4.27 -5.43
CA LEU A 105 2.53 5.41 -6.09
C LEU A 105 3.06 6.74 -5.50
#